data_AF-A0A151JDX0-F1
#
_entry.id   AF-A0A151JDX0-F1
#
_cell.length_a   1.000
_cell.length_b   1.000
_cell.length_c   1.000
_cell.angle_alpha   90.00
_cell.angle_beta   90.00
_cell.angle_gamma   90.00
#
_symmetry.space_group_name_H-M   'P 1'
#
loop_
_entity.id
_entity.type
_entity.pdbx_description
1 polymer ?
#
loop_
_entity_poly.entity_id
_entity_poly.type
_entity_poly.pdbx_seq_one_letter_code
_entity_poly.pdbx_strand_id
1 'polypeptide(L)'
;MAGNQALLDKIVTMFQASSVEYMEKLESEISARNIHEVTQWSHKLKGLCGDIGAQDLREMLAEMEKEARKQEECDITQIETTYHQAKQEYSKLMEAIASPV
;
A
#
# COMPACT_ATOMS: atom_id res chain seq x y z
N MET A 1 31.39 3.77 3.31
CA MET A 1 30.09 3.28 2.80
C MET A 1 28.95 3.40 3.83
N ALA A 2 28.97 4.39 4.73
CA ALA A 2 27.94 4.56 5.78
C ALA A 2 26.73 5.42 5.36
N GLY A 3 26.87 6.26 4.32
CA GLY A 3 25.81 7.18 3.89
C GLY A 3 24.60 6.49 3.26
N ASN A 4 24.81 5.38 2.54
CA ASN A 4 23.71 4.66 1.89
C ASN A 4 22.83 3.92 2.91
N GLN A 5 23.40 3.38 3.99
CA GLN A 5 22.63 2.72 5.04
C GLN A 5 21.77 3.72 5.80
N ALA A 6 22.34 4.85 6.23
CA ALA A 6 21.58 5.88 6.96
C ALA A 6 20.43 6.48 6.11
N LEU A 7 20.62 6.60 4.79
CA LEU A 7 19.54 7.02 3.89
C LEU A 7 18.46 5.95 3.77
N LEU A 8 18.84 4.67 3.61
CA LEU A 8 17.91 3.56 3.55
C LEU A 8 17.06 3.48 4.82
N ASP A 9 17.68 3.52 6.00
CA ASP A 9 17.00 3.47 7.29
C ASP A 9 15.98 4.62 7.43
N LYS A 10 16.33 5.81 6.93
CA LYS A 10 15.42 6.97 6.91
C LYS A 10 14.23 6.74 5.99
N ILE A 11 14.43 6.19 4.80
CA ILE A 11 13.34 5.89 3.84
C ILE A 11 12.42 4.82 4.43
N VAL A 12 12.98 3.76 5.00
CA VAL A 12 12.22 2.69 5.66
C VAL A 12 11.41 3.24 6.84
N THR A 13 12.00 4.10 7.67
CA THR A 13 11.29 4.75 8.79
C THR A 13 10.12 5.61 8.29
N MET A 14 10.32 6.39 7.22
CA MET A 14 9.25 7.19 6.61
C MET A 14 8.14 6.32 6.02
N PHE A 15 8.51 5.21 5.37
CA PHE A 15 7.57 4.20 4.88
C PHE A 15 6.74 3.63 6.02
N GLN A 16 7.37 3.16 7.11
CA GLN A 16 6.66 2.57 8.26
C GLN A 16 5.67 3.55 8.87
N ALA A 17 6.06 4.80 9.09
CA ALA A 17 5.19 5.81 9.68
C ALA A 17 3.98 6.15 8.79
N SER A 18 4.19 6.28 7.48
CA SER A 18 3.14 6.73 6.55
C SER A 18 2.23 5.58 6.10
N SER A 19 2.79 4.39 5.92
CA SER A 19 2.07 3.24 5.37
C SER A 19 0.96 2.72 6.29
N VAL A 20 1.14 2.80 7.62
CA VAL A 20 0.11 2.41 8.59
C VAL A 20 -1.14 3.27 8.41
N GLU A 21 -0.98 4.59 8.43
CA GLU A 21 -2.09 5.52 8.22
C GLU A 21 -2.79 5.27 6.87
N TYR A 22 -2.01 5.06 5.82
CA TYR A 22 -2.55 4.88 4.47
C TYR A 22 -3.31 3.56 4.31
N MET A 23 -2.82 2.48 4.92
CA MET A 23 -3.52 1.19 4.96
C MET A 23 -4.85 1.30 5.72
N GLU A 24 -4.85 1.95 6.88
CA GLU A 24 -6.08 2.17 7.67
C GLU A 24 -7.10 3.03 6.92
N LYS A 25 -6.65 4.11 6.26
CA LYS A 25 -7.51 4.94 5.42
C LYS A 25 -8.07 4.13 4.25
N LEU A 26 -7.24 3.38 3.54
CA LEU A 26 -7.69 2.54 2.44
C LEU A 26 -8.75 1.52 2.90
N GLU A 27 -8.55 0.84 4.04
CA GLU A 27 -9.53 -0.09 4.64
C GLU A 27 -10.87 0.58 4.95
N SER A 28 -10.81 1.77 5.55
CA SER A 28 -11.99 2.55 5.91
C SER A 28 -12.80 2.95 4.67
N GLU A 29 -12.12 3.41 3.61
CA GLU A 29 -12.78 3.86 2.39
C GLU A 29 -13.34 2.69 1.57
N ILE A 30 -12.68 1.52 1.58
CA ILE A 30 -13.24 0.27 1.02
C ILE A 30 -14.53 -0.10 1.75
N SER A 31 -14.48 -0.10 3.08
CA SER A 31 -15.65 -0.44 3.93
C SER A 31 -16.80 0.54 3.74
N ALA A 32 -16.49 1.82 3.54
CA ALA A 32 -17.46 2.88 3.23
C ALA A 32 -17.92 2.88 1.77
N ARG A 33 -17.34 2.03 0.91
CA ARG A 33 -17.57 1.98 -0.55
C ARG A 33 -17.30 3.32 -1.24
N ASN A 34 -16.35 4.09 -0.73
CA ASN A 34 -15.97 5.37 -1.30
C ASN A 34 -14.92 5.15 -2.41
N ILE A 35 -15.38 4.71 -3.57
CA ILE A 35 -14.52 4.28 -4.70
C ILE A 35 -13.55 5.38 -5.16
N HIS A 36 -13.97 6.64 -5.05
CA HIS A 36 -13.11 7.79 -5.35
C HIS A 36 -11.89 7.81 -4.42
N GLU A 37 -12.11 7.72 -3.11
CA GLU A 37 -11.03 7.73 -2.13
C GLU A 37 -10.21 6.43 -2.18
N VAL A 38 -10.82 5.28 -2.46
CA VAL A 38 -10.07 4.02 -2.70
C VAL A 38 -9.03 4.21 -3.81
N THR A 39 -9.39 4.93 -4.88
CA THR A 39 -8.44 5.27 -5.96
C THR A 39 -7.28 6.12 -5.44
N GLN A 40 -7.57 7.16 -4.65
CA GLN A 40 -6.57 8.08 -4.11
C GLN A 40 -5.60 7.41 -3.14
N TRP A 41 -6.13 6.63 -2.19
CA TRP A 41 -5.31 5.96 -1.18
C TRP A 41 -4.50 4.80 -1.77
N SER A 42 -5.07 4.04 -2.71
CA SER A 42 -4.31 3.03 -3.47
C SER A 42 -3.15 3.66 -4.24
N HIS A 43 -3.37 4.82 -4.88
CA HIS A 43 -2.33 5.54 -5.61
C HIS A 43 -1.19 6.03 -4.68
N LYS A 44 -1.53 6.65 -3.55
CA LYS A 44 -0.56 7.14 -2.57
C LYS A 44 0.29 6.01 -2.01
N LEU A 45 -0.36 4.92 -1.59
CA LEU A 45 0.33 3.78 -1.01
C LEU A 45 1.19 3.04 -2.05
N LYS A 46 0.74 2.95 -3.30
CA LYS A 46 1.53 2.44 -4.42
C LYS A 46 2.81 3.24 -4.64
N GLY A 47 2.71 4.58 -4.59
CA GLY A 47 3.88 5.47 -4.66
C GLY A 47 4.88 5.17 -3.55
N LEU A 48 4.38 5.10 -2.32
CA LEU A 48 5.18 4.79 -1.13
C LEU A 48 5.87 3.42 -1.21
N CYS A 49 5.20 2.40 -1.75
CA CYS A 49 5.81 1.09 -1.99
C CYS A 49 6.93 1.14 -3.06
N GLY A 50 6.82 2.05 -4.01
CA GLY A 50 7.86 2.31 -5.02
C GLY A 50 9.17 2.80 -4.41
N ASP A 51 9.10 3.61 -3.34
CA ASP A 51 10.28 4.22 -2.72
C ASP A 51 11.20 3.20 -2.02
N ILE A 52 10.64 2.07 -1.56
CA ILE A 52 11.38 0.99 -0.89
C ILE A 52 11.50 -0.29 -1.73
N GLY A 53 10.98 -0.28 -2.96
CA GLY A 53 11.03 -1.45 -3.85
C GLY A 53 10.10 -2.61 -3.42
N ALA A 54 9.02 -2.33 -2.68
CA ALA A 54 8.01 -3.31 -2.29
C ALA A 54 7.10 -3.66 -3.48
N GLN A 55 7.63 -4.43 -4.43
CA GLN A 55 7.02 -4.64 -5.74
C GLN A 55 5.68 -5.36 -5.68
N ASP A 56 5.57 -6.46 -4.93
CA ASP A 56 4.34 -7.26 -4.88
C ASP A 56 3.16 -6.44 -4.32
N LEU A 57 3.39 -5.73 -3.21
CA LEU A 57 2.38 -4.83 -2.64
C LEU A 57 2.04 -3.68 -3.61
N ARG A 58 3.05 -3.12 -4.29
CA ARG A 58 2.85 -2.06 -5.28
C ARG A 58 1.97 -2.52 -6.45
N GLU A 59 2.15 -3.74 -6.92
CA GLU A 59 1.36 -4.31 -8.02
C GLU A 59 -0.10 -4.53 -7.60
N MET A 60 -0.34 -5.10 -6.42
CA MET A 60 -1.69 -5.26 -5.87
C MET A 60 -2.42 -3.92 -5.74
N LEU A 61 -1.73 -2.87 -5.25
CA LEU A 61 -2.31 -1.53 -5.15
C LEU A 61 -2.56 -0.88 -6.51
N ALA A 62 -1.74 -1.18 -7.51
CA ALA A 62 -1.98 -0.73 -8.89
C ALA A 62 -3.21 -1.41 -9.52
N GLU A 63 -3.43 -2.70 -9.22
CA GLU A 63 -4.63 -3.42 -9.64
C GLU A 63 -5.88 -2.84 -8.99
N MET A 64 -5.85 -2.59 -7.68
CA MET A 64 -6.95 -1.93 -6.96
C MET A 64 -7.24 -0.53 -7.52
N GLU A 65 -6.21 0.29 -7.75
CA GLU A 65 -6.36 1.61 -8.34
C GLU A 65 -6.99 1.52 -9.74
N LYS A 66 -6.57 0.55 -10.55
CA LYS A 66 -7.12 0.32 -11.90
C LYS A 66 -8.60 -0.07 -11.84
N GLU A 67 -8.98 -0.95 -10.91
CA GLU A 67 -10.37 -1.37 -10.75
C GLU A 67 -11.24 -0.22 -10.22
N ALA A 68 -10.78 0.49 -9.20
CA ALA A 68 -11.48 1.64 -8.61
C ALA A 68 -11.65 2.81 -9.62
N ARG A 69 -10.72 2.98 -10.57
CA ARG A 69 -10.84 3.97 -11.65
C ARG A 69 -12.05 3.73 -12.58
N LYS A 70 -12.63 2.53 -12.59
CA LYS A 70 -13.89 2.26 -13.31
C LYS A 70 -15.12 2.89 -12.64
N GLN A 71 -14.97 3.39 -11.41
CA GLN A 71 -16.03 4.10 -10.67
C GLN A 71 -17.31 3.26 -10.57
N GLU A 72 -18.41 3.67 -11.21
CA GLU A 72 -19.71 2.96 -11.17
C GLU A 72 -19.64 1.54 -11.74
N GLU A 73 -18.68 1.25 -12.61
CA GLU A 73 -18.47 -0.06 -13.23
C GLU A 73 -17.43 -0.93 -12.48
N CYS A 74 -16.94 -0.47 -11.31
CA CYS A 74 -15.96 -1.23 -10.55
C CYS A 74 -16.56 -2.49 -9.92
N ASP A 75 -15.77 -3.56 -9.90
CA ASP A 75 -16.07 -4.75 -9.09
C ASP A 75 -15.52 -4.56 -7.67
N ILE A 76 -16.40 -4.14 -6.76
CA ILE A 76 -16.04 -3.95 -5.35
C ILE A 76 -15.56 -5.24 -4.68
N THR A 77 -16.06 -6.40 -5.12
CA THR A 77 -15.65 -7.70 -4.58
C THR A 77 -14.20 -8.00 -4.95
N GLN A 78 -13.80 -7.61 -6.18
CA GLN A 78 -12.41 -7.70 -6.61
C GLN A 78 -11.52 -6.77 -5.77
N ILE A 79 -11.93 -5.52 -5.55
CA ILE A 79 -11.20 -4.56 -4.71
C ILE A 79 -10.99 -5.11 -3.30
N GLU A 80 -12.04 -5.64 -2.66
CA GLU A 80 -11.97 -6.24 -1.33
C GLU A 80 -11.03 -7.45 -1.31
N THR A 81 -11.11 -8.31 -2.31
CA THR A 81 -10.24 -9.50 -2.44
C THR A 81 -8.77 -9.11 -2.59
N THR A 82 -8.47 -8.18 -3.49
CA THR A 82 -7.10 -7.68 -3.70
C THR A 82 -6.60 -6.94 -2.46
N TYR A 83 -7.46 -6.18 -1.76
CA TYR A 83 -7.07 -5.53 -0.50
C TYR A 83 -6.69 -6.54 0.60
N HIS A 84 -7.44 -7.65 0.71
CA HIS A 84 -7.08 -8.71 1.67
C HIS A 84 -5.69 -9.31 1.37
N GLN A 85 -5.36 -9.52 0.09
CA GLN A 85 -4.03 -9.97 -0.32
C GLN A 85 -2.95 -8.92 -0.03
N ALA A 86 -3.23 -7.65 -0.36
CA ALA A 86 -2.35 -6.52 -0.08
C ALA A 86 -2.06 -6.38 1.41
N LYS A 87 -3.06 -6.60 2.28
CA LYS A 87 -2.89 -6.55 3.74
C LYS A 87 -2.00 -7.68 4.26
N GLN A 88 -2.11 -8.88 3.70
CA GLN A 88 -1.20 -9.99 4.03
C GLN A 88 0.23 -9.69 3.59
N GLU A 89 0.41 -9.16 2.38
CA GLU A 89 1.73 -8.82 1.86
C GLU A 89 2.37 -7.66 2.62
N TYR A 90 1.58 -6.65 2.97
CA TYR A 90 1.99 -5.56 3.84
C TYR A 90 2.47 -6.07 5.21
N SER A 91 1.77 -7.03 5.82
CA SER A 91 2.20 -7.62 7.09
C SER A 91 3.57 -8.28 6.98
N LYS A 92 3.80 -9.09 5.94
CA LYS A 92 5.11 -9.74 5.69
C LYS A 92 6.21 -8.72 5.45
N LEU A 93 5.93 -7.69 4.65
CA LEU A 93 6.86 -6.61 4.38
C LEU A 93 7.26 -5.90 5.67
N MET A 94 6.28 -5.58 6.52
CA MET A 94 6.52 -4.92 7.81
C MET A 94 7.35 -5.79 8.75
N GLU A 95 7.12 -7.11 8.79
CA GLU A 95 7.96 -8.05 9.55
C GLU A 95 9.41 -8.10 9.01
N ALA A 96 9.57 -8.13 7.69
CA ALA A 96 10.87 -8.20 7.04
C ALA A 96 11.72 -6.93 7.29
N ILE A 97 11.10 -5.75 7.29
CA ILE A 97 11.81 -4.49 7.56
C ILE A 97 11.95 -4.19 9.07
N ALA A 98 11.16 -4.83 9.93
CA ALA A 98 11.24 -4.69 11.39
C ALA A 98 12.26 -5.62 12.05
N SER A 99 12.73 -6.67 11.38
CA SER A 99 13.86 -7.49 11.82
C SER A 99 15.15 -6.97 11.17
N PRO A 100 15.96 -6.13 11.84
CA PRO A 100 17.27 -5.81 11.33
C PRO A 100 18.12 -7.09 11.42
N VAL A 101 18.71 -7.49 10.29
CA VAL A 101 19.79 -8.49 10.26
C VAL A 101 20.97 -8.00 11.08
#